data_AF-A0A841FAY0-F1
#
_entry.id   AF-A0A841FAY0-F1
#
_cell.length_a   1.000
_cell.length_b   1.000
_cell.length_c   1.000
_cell.angle_alpha   90.00
_cell.angle_beta   90.00
_cell.angle_gamma   90.00
#
_symmetry.space_group_name_H-M   'P 1'
#
loop_
_entity.id
_entity.type
_entity.pdbx_description
1 polymer ?
#
loop_
_entity_poly.entity_id
_entity_poly.type
_entity_poly.pdbx_seq_one_letter_code
_entity_poly.pdbx_strand_id
1 'polypeptide(L)'
;MSHPPYPTFNLLRPPPPEPPPSANRPELWSIQLHWWWRHTPTSIGDRECRLCCHLWPCPSWFHWDDLLHRNTGTPHPTTDLPQS
;
A
#
# COMPACT_ATOMS: atom_id res chain seq x y z
N MET A 1 -10.28 -14.38 15.79
CA MET A 1 -10.36 -12.91 15.91
C MET A 1 -9.54 -12.35 14.75
N SER A 2 -10.21 -11.88 13.69
CA SER A 2 -9.54 -11.33 12.52
C SER A 2 -9.11 -9.90 12.83
N HIS A 3 -7.80 -9.66 12.92
CA HIS A 3 -7.27 -8.30 12.96
C HIS A 3 -7.81 -7.54 11.75
N PRO A 4 -8.33 -6.30 11.91
CA PRO A 4 -8.73 -5.53 10.75
C PRO A 4 -7.51 -5.35 9.84
N PRO A 5 -7.63 -5.55 8.52
CA PRO A 5 -6.57 -5.16 7.61
C PRO A 5 -6.33 -3.67 7.85
N TYR A 6 -5.07 -3.24 7.88
CA TYR A 6 -4.70 -1.84 8.02
C TYR A 6 -5.59 -0.95 7.17
N PRO A 7 -5.82 0.31 7.59
CA PRO A 7 -6.45 1.26 6.68
C PRO A 7 -5.59 1.32 5.41
N THR A 8 -6.14 0.84 4.30
CA THR A 8 -5.55 0.99 2.98
C THR A 8 -5.40 2.49 2.75
N PHE A 9 -4.17 3.00 2.84
CA PHE A 9 -3.91 4.42 2.66
C PHE A 9 -4.42 4.85 1.29
N ASN A 10 -4.94 6.07 1.21
CA ASN A 10 -5.40 6.65 -0.04
C ASN A 10 -5.07 8.13 -0.08
N LEU A 11 -5.27 8.77 -1.23
CA LEU A 11 -4.96 10.19 -1.41
C LEU A 11 -5.65 11.12 -0.40
N LEU A 12 -6.83 10.72 0.10
CA LEU A 12 -7.57 11.49 1.12
C LEU A 12 -7.14 11.14 2.55
N ARG A 13 -6.47 10.00 2.74
CA ARG A 13 -6.01 9.49 4.02
C ARG A 13 -4.59 8.94 3.86
N PRO A 14 -3.59 9.83 3.75
CA PRO A 14 -2.20 9.41 3.67
C PRO A 14 -1.78 8.70 4.97
N PRO A 15 -0.73 7.87 4.92
CA PRO A 15 -0.18 7.26 6.11
C PRO A 15 0.36 8.31 7.09
N PRO A 16 0.14 8.15 8.41
CA PRO A 16 0.66 9.07 9.41
C PRO A 16 2.19 9.03 9.50
N PRO A 17 2.85 10.11 9.98
CA PRO A 17 4.32 10.18 10.09
C PRO A 17 4.95 9.10 10.99
N GLU A 18 4.21 8.64 11.99
CA GLU A 18 4.63 7.61 12.94
C GLU A 18 3.81 6.33 12.76
N PRO A 19 4.40 5.15 13.04
CA PRO A 19 3.67 3.90 12.93
C PRO A 19 2.50 3.86 13.92
N PRO A 20 1.28 3.50 13.48
CA PRO A 20 0.19 3.27 14.40
C PRO A 20 0.53 2.10 15.33
N PRO A 21 -0.01 2.03 16.56
CA PRO A 21 0.25 0.94 17.50
C PRO A 21 -0.13 -0.44 16.96
N SER A 22 -1.07 -0.47 16.01
CA SER A 22 -1.48 -1.69 15.34
C SER A 22 -0.52 -2.14 14.25
N ALA A 23 0.49 -1.35 13.82
CA ALA A 23 1.38 -1.65 12.70
C ALA A 23 2.09 -3.00 12.86
N ASN A 24 2.07 -3.82 11.81
CA ASN A 24 2.63 -5.17 11.81
C ASN A 24 4.17 -5.15 11.78
N ARG A 25 4.72 -4.14 11.10
CA ARG A 25 6.15 -3.94 10.88
C ARG A 25 6.51 -2.48 11.13
N PRO A 26 6.39 -1.97 12.38
CA PRO A 26 6.67 -0.58 12.70
C PRO A 26 8.11 -0.18 12.33
N GLU A 27 9.05 -1.13 12.35
CA GLU A 27 10.44 -0.94 11.93
C GLU A 27 10.60 -0.59 10.45
N LEU A 28 9.65 -0.97 9.59
CA LEU A 28 9.65 -0.66 8.15
C LEU A 28 8.79 0.57 7.83
N TRP A 29 8.22 1.25 8.83
CA TRP A 29 7.26 2.33 8.62
C TRP A 29 7.84 3.50 7.83
N SER A 30 9.08 3.91 8.14
CA SER A 30 9.77 4.97 7.40
C SER A 30 9.94 4.61 5.92
N ILE A 31 10.18 3.34 5.61
CA ILE A 31 10.29 2.83 4.25
C ILE A 31 8.91 2.81 3.57
N GLN A 32 7.86 2.37 4.28
CA GLN A 32 6.46 2.43 3.82
C GLN A 32 6.05 3.86 3.45
N LEU A 33 6.38 4.85 4.29
CA LEU A 33 6.12 6.26 4.02
C LEU A 33 6.87 6.73 2.78
N HIS A 34 8.17 6.42 2.66
CA HIS A 34 8.95 6.81 1.50
C HIS A 34 8.38 6.22 0.20
N TRP A 35 8.03 4.93 0.22
CA TRP A 35 7.40 4.24 -0.90
C TRP A 35 6.04 4.82 -1.25
N TRP A 36 5.22 5.13 -0.25
CA TRP A 36 3.94 5.80 -0.44
C TRP A 36 4.12 7.11 -1.20
N TRP A 37 4.97 8.01 -0.70
CA TRP A 37 5.20 9.32 -1.32
C TRP A 37 5.77 9.24 -2.74
N ARG A 38 6.60 8.23 -3.00
CA ARG A 38 7.23 8.01 -4.30
C ARG A 38 6.25 7.52 -5.37
N HIS A 39 5.24 6.74 -4.99
CA HIS A 39 4.30 6.13 -5.93
C HIS A 39 2.93 6.83 -5.98
N THR A 40 2.53 7.54 -4.93
CA THR A 40 1.22 8.22 -4.84
C THR A 40 1.14 9.40 -5.80
N PRO A 41 0.04 9.58 -6.55
CA PRO A 41 -0.14 10.71 -7.47
C PRO A 41 -0.05 12.08 -6.77
N THR A 42 0.26 13.13 -7.52
CA THR A 42 0.42 14.49 -7.00
C THR A 42 -0.89 15.17 -6.60
N SER A 43 -1.99 14.84 -7.28
CA SER A 43 -3.29 15.47 -7.08
C SER A 43 -4.41 14.44 -6.99
N ILE A 44 -5.52 14.81 -6.33
CA ILE A 44 -6.71 13.95 -6.12
C ILE A 44 -7.43 13.56 -7.44
N GLY A 45 -7.08 14.16 -8.58
CA GLY A 45 -7.58 13.78 -9.91
C GLY A 45 -6.61 12.95 -10.75
N ASP A 46 -5.35 12.85 -10.33
CA ASP A 46 -4.32 12.14 -11.08
C ASP A 46 -4.50 10.64 -10.89
N ARG A 47 -4.52 9.91 -12.00
CA ARG A 47 -4.67 8.45 -11.98
C ARG A 47 -3.33 7.73 -12.11
N GLU A 48 -2.22 8.45 -12.25
CA GLU A 48 -0.93 7.89 -12.59
C GLU A 48 0.05 7.94 -11.43
N CYS A 49 0.78 6.85 -11.25
CA CYS A 49 1.88 6.74 -10.32
C CYS A 49 3.01 7.72 -10.70
N ARG A 50 3.50 8.49 -9.73
CA ARG A 50 4.59 9.46 -9.96
C ARG A 50 5.90 8.85 -10.43
N LEU A 51 6.15 7.58 -10.12
CA LEU A 51 7.41 6.93 -10.45
C LEU A 51 7.40 6.24 -11.81
N CYS A 52 6.33 5.50 -12.13
CA CYS A 52 6.29 4.63 -13.30
C CYS A 52 5.22 5.01 -14.33
N CYS A 53 4.43 6.06 -14.08
CA CYS A 53 3.36 6.56 -14.95
C CYS A 53 2.26 5.53 -15.31
N HIS A 54 2.23 4.38 -14.64
CA HIS A 54 1.10 3.45 -14.71
C HIS A 54 -0.06 3.91 -13.83
N LEU A 55 -1.26 3.36 -14.06
CA LEU A 55 -2.41 3.59 -13.20
C LEU A 55 -2.09 3.29 -11.74
N TRP A 56 -2.47 4.20 -10.86
CA TRP A 56 -2.31 4.08 -9.41
C TRP A 56 -3.55 3.40 -8.79
N PRO A 57 -3.37 2.43 -7.87
CA PRO A 57 -2.10 1.93 -7.35
C PRO A 57 -1.36 1.07 -8.38
N CYS A 58 -0.08 1.36 -8.60
CA CYS A 58 0.71 0.70 -9.63
C CYS A 58 1.24 -0.67 -9.15
N PRO A 59 1.67 -1.57 -10.06
CA PRO A 59 2.15 -2.91 -9.69
C PRO A 59 3.31 -2.89 -8.68
N SER A 60 4.22 -1.90 -8.79
CA SER A 60 5.35 -1.77 -7.86
C SER A 60 4.90 -1.40 -6.45
N TRP A 61 3.88 -0.54 -6.31
CA TRP A 61 3.30 -0.21 -5.00
C TRP A 61 2.59 -1.42 -4.42
N PHE A 62 1.77 -2.10 -5.22
CA PHE A 62 1.07 -3.32 -4.80
C PHE A 62 2.05 -4.38 -4.30
N HIS A 63 3.16 -4.62 -5.00
CA HIS A 63 4.14 -5.62 -4.58
C HIS A 63 4.79 -5.25 -3.24
N TRP A 64 5.14 -3.98 -3.03
CA TRP A 64 5.71 -3.52 -1.77
C TRP A 64 4.71 -3.65 -0.61
N ASP A 65 3.48 -3.16 -0.81
CA ASP A 65 2.41 -3.26 0.18
C ASP A 65 2.13 -4.73 0.52
N ASP A 66 2.06 -5.58 -0.49
CA ASP A 66 1.85 -7.01 -0.34
C ASP A 66 3.00 -7.72 0.41
N LEU A 67 4.27 -7.35 0.21
CA LEU A 67 5.40 -7.89 0.99
C LEU A 67 5.30 -7.54 2.48
N LEU A 68 4.82 -6.34 2.81
CA LEU A 68 4.60 -5.94 4.20
C LEU A 68 3.49 -6.75 4.86
N HIS A 69 2.48 -7.18 4.10
CA HIS A 69 1.31 -7.90 4.59
C HIS A 69 1.39 -9.44 4.45
N ARG A 70 2.16 -10.00 3.51
CA ARG A 70 2.35 -11.46 3.40
C ARG A 70 3.24 -12.01 4.51
N ASN A 71 4.20 -11.23 4.98
CA ASN A 71 5.02 -11.58 6.14
C ASN A 71 4.24 -11.59 7.47
N THR A 72 2.92 -11.38 7.43
CA THR A 72 2.03 -11.35 8.60
C THR A 72 1.00 -12.48 8.58
N GLY A 73 1.19 -13.48 7.71
CA GLY A 73 0.37 -14.71 7.67
C GLY A 73 -1.09 -14.48 7.27
N THR A 74 -1.41 -13.31 6.71
CA THR A 74 -2.77 -12.96 6.28
C THR A 74 -2.87 -13.19 4.77
N PRO A 75 -3.66 -14.17 4.30
CA PRO A 75 -3.84 -14.38 2.87
C PRO A 75 -4.52 -13.15 2.27
N HIS A 76 -3.83 -12.47 1.36
CA HIS A 76 -4.46 -11.45 0.51
C HIS A 76 -5.42 -12.15 -0.45
N PRO A 77 -6.64 -11.63 -0.69
CA PRO A 77 -7.49 -12.13 -1.75
C PRO A 77 -6.73 -11.92 -3.06
N THR A 78 -6.21 -13.00 -3.63
CA THR A 78 -5.80 -13.04 -5.03
C THR A 78 -7.03 -12.63 -5.83
N THR A 79 -7.00 -11.46 -6.46
CA THR A 79 -7.91 -11.20 -7.58
C THR A 79 -7.49 -12.19 -8.66
N ASP A 80 -8.13 -13.35 -8.63
CA ASP A 80 -8.19 -14.29 -9.73
C ASP A 80 -8.82 -13.53 -10.90
N LEU A 81 -7.95 -13.01 -11.77
CA LEU A 81 -8.37 -12.57 -13.09
C LEU A 81 -8.66 -13.87 -13.85
N PRO A 82 -9.88 -14.11 -14.35
CA PRO A 82 -10.15 -15.29 -15.15
C PRO A 82 -9.27 -15.23 -16.40
N GLN A 83 -8.31 -16.15 -16.52
CA GLN A 83 -7.64 -16.42 -17.78
C GLN A 83 -8.71 -16.89 -18.77
N SER A 84 -8.88 -16.13 -19.86
CA SER A 84 -9.67 -16.53 -21.02
C SER A 84 -8.99 -17.65 -21.79
#